data_AF-Q20317-F1
#
_entry.id   AF-Q20317-F1
#
_cell.length_a   1.000
_cell.length_b   1.000
_cell.length_c   1.000
_cell.angle_alpha   90.00
_cell.angle_beta   90.00
_cell.angle_gamma   90.00
#
_symmetry.space_group_name_H-M   'P 1'
#
loop_
_entity.id
_entity.type
_entity.pdbx_description
1 polymer ?
#
loop_
_entity_poly.entity_id
_entity_poly.type
_entity_poly.pdbx_seq_one_letter_code
_entity_poly.pdbx_strand_id
1 'polypeptide(L)'
;MMSSGPLDPSDVTLFTSYPSPIVVPLEFIEEQSKSSREELEIDESGLYIMSKALEEFMRTVMRGATQNGSRLLDYDSIAEFFANSEFRALKDFFPERVRFDEIESEILPTRATGPSNSS
;
A
#
# COMPACT_ATOMS: atom_id res chain seq x y z
N MET A 1 -16.04 -1.03 -24.03
CA MET A 1 -15.20 -2.15 -23.57
C MET A 1 -14.57 -1.70 -22.26
N MET A 2 -14.91 -2.31 -21.13
CA MET A 2 -14.25 -2.04 -19.86
C MET A 2 -13.56 -3.34 -19.42
N SER A 3 -12.26 -3.45 -19.69
CA SER A 3 -11.42 -4.54 -19.21
C SER A 3 -11.01 -4.21 -17.78
N SER A 4 -11.52 -4.97 -16.82
CA SER A 4 -11.21 -4.87 -15.38
C SER A 4 -10.37 -6.06 -14.93
N GLY A 5 -9.46 -6.53 -15.78
CA GLY A 5 -8.51 -7.61 -15.49
C GLY A 5 -7.07 -7.14 -15.68
N PRO A 6 -6.08 -7.93 -15.21
CA PRO A 6 -4.67 -7.67 -15.47
C PRO A 6 -4.45 -7.49 -16.98
N LEU A 7 -3.65 -6.48 -17.35
CA LEU A 7 -3.36 -6.16 -18.75
C LEU A 7 -2.75 -7.38 -19.43
N ASP A 8 -3.38 -7.84 -20.51
CA ASP A 8 -2.76 -8.81 -21.40
C ASP A 8 -1.60 -8.10 -22.11
N PRO A 9 -0.36 -8.63 -22.08
CA PRO A 9 0.76 -8.05 -22.81
C PRO A 9 0.48 -7.83 -24.30
N SER A 10 -0.43 -8.61 -24.88
CA SER A 10 -0.88 -8.44 -26.28
C SER A 10 -1.81 -7.24 -26.51
N ASP A 11 -2.40 -6.67 -25.45
CA ASP A 11 -3.23 -5.45 -25.52
C ASP A 11 -2.37 -4.17 -25.62
N VAL A 12 -1.06 -4.26 -25.35
CA VAL A 12 -0.13 -3.13 -25.43
C VAL A 12 0.34 -2.96 -26.88
N THR A 13 -0.50 -2.36 -27.71
CA THR A 13 -0.09 -1.97 -29.07
C THR A 13 0.82 -0.74 -29.03
N LEU A 14 2.07 -0.90 -29.44
CA LEU A 14 3.17 0.09 -29.44
C LEU A 14 2.91 1.41 -30.21
N PHE A 15 1.70 1.64 -30.74
CA PHE A 15 1.39 2.77 -31.63
C PHE A 15 0.02 3.41 -31.42
N THR A 16 -0.67 3.13 -30.31
CA THR A 16 -1.93 3.81 -29.98
C THR A 16 -1.86 4.39 -28.57
N SER A 17 -2.28 5.64 -28.44
CA SER A 17 -2.36 6.38 -27.18
C SER A 17 -2.90 5.49 -26.06
N TYR A 18 -2.12 5.32 -25.00
CA TYR A 18 -2.47 4.44 -23.89
C TYR A 18 -3.85 4.73 -23.31
N PRO A 19 -4.61 3.70 -22.88
CA PRO A 19 -5.93 3.89 -22.31
C PRO A 19 -5.88 4.89 -21.13
N SER A 20 -6.57 6.01 -21.31
CA SER A 20 -6.75 7.02 -20.26
C SER A 20 -7.84 6.61 -19.27
N PRO A 21 -7.76 7.01 -17.98
CA PRO A 21 -6.71 7.83 -17.40
C PRO A 21 -5.48 7.01 -16.98
N ILE A 22 -4.30 7.62 -17.16
CA ILE A 22 -3.06 7.19 -16.51
C ILE A 22 -3.11 7.76 -15.08
N VAL A 23 -3.33 6.91 -14.08
CA VAL A 23 -3.48 7.34 -12.68
C VAL A 23 -2.13 7.67 -12.05
N VAL A 24 -1.09 6.89 -12.38
CA VAL A 24 0.29 7.13 -11.95
C VAL A 24 1.05 7.79 -13.11
N PRO A 25 1.47 9.07 -12.98
CA PRO A 25 2.17 9.79 -14.05
C PRO A 25 3.41 9.04 -14.56
N LEU A 26 3.64 9.04 -15.89
CA LEU A 26 4.77 8.35 -16.48
C LEU A 26 6.10 9.02 -16.08
N GLU A 27 6.09 10.35 -15.95
CA GLU A 27 7.23 11.14 -15.49
C GLU A 27 7.66 10.72 -14.08
N PHE A 28 6.68 10.43 -13.20
CA PHE A 28 6.97 9.92 -11.85
C PHE A 28 7.67 8.56 -11.89
N ILE A 29 7.21 7.63 -12.75
CA ILE A 29 7.85 6.33 -12.92
C ILE A 29 9.28 6.49 -13.46
N GLU A 30 9.47 7.36 -14.44
CA GLU A 30 10.78 7.63 -15.04
C GLU A 30 11.77 8.20 -14.01
N GLU A 31 11.33 9.20 -13.21
CA GLU A 31 12.13 9.79 -12.13
C GLU A 31 12.54 8.77 -11.06
N GLN A 32 11.60 7.92 -10.61
CA GLN A 32 11.89 6.87 -9.63
C GLN A 32 12.79 5.77 -10.21
N SER A 33 12.66 5.49 -11.51
CA SER A 33 13.51 4.50 -12.18
C SER A 33 14.95 5.00 -12.30
N LYS A 34 15.15 6.25 -12.72
CA LYS A 34 16.47 6.87 -12.86
C LYS A 34 17.16 7.09 -11.51
N SER A 35 16.42 7.37 -10.43
CA SER A 35 16.99 7.49 -9.09
C SER A 35 17.56 6.17 -8.57
N SER A 36 17.03 5.03 -9.05
CA SER A 36 17.54 3.70 -8.72
C SER A 36 18.75 3.30 -9.58
N ARG A 37 18.76 3.71 -10.85
CA ARG A 37 19.80 3.41 -11.85
C ARG A 37 19.84 4.51 -12.91
N GLU A 38 20.87 5.36 -12.88
CA GLU A 38 20.99 6.51 -13.79
C GLU A 38 21.00 6.11 -15.28
N GLU A 39 21.47 4.91 -15.61
CA GLU A 39 21.61 4.41 -16.99
C GLU A 39 20.41 3.59 -17.49
N LEU A 40 19.29 3.56 -16.77
CA LEU A 40 18.14 2.76 -17.17
C LEU A 40 17.31 3.50 -18.24
N GLU A 41 17.53 3.14 -19.50
CA GLU A 41 16.65 3.53 -20.62
C GLU A 41 15.44 2.60 -20.67
N ILE A 42 14.27 3.13 -20.30
CA ILE A 42 12.99 2.42 -20.37
C ILE A 42 12.17 3.06 -21.49
N ASP A 43 11.66 2.25 -22.41
CA ASP A 43 10.76 2.75 -23.44
C ASP A 43 9.38 3.16 -22.87
N GLU A 44 8.60 3.91 -23.66
CA GLU A 44 7.31 4.43 -23.22
C GLU A 44 6.35 3.30 -22.81
N SER A 45 6.43 2.14 -23.46
CA SER A 45 5.65 0.94 -23.10
C SER A 45 6.02 0.38 -21.74
N GLY A 46 7.31 0.33 -21.41
CA GLY A 46 7.80 -0.08 -20.10
C GLY A 46 7.35 0.88 -19.01
N LEU A 47 7.42 2.19 -19.26
CA LEU A 47 6.89 3.21 -18.34
C LEU A 47 5.39 3.03 -18.11
N TYR A 48 4.61 2.80 -19.17
CA TYR A 48 3.17 2.59 -19.06
C TYR A 48 2.82 1.31 -18.29
N ILE A 49 3.50 0.20 -18.57
CA ILE A 49 3.28 -1.07 -17.87
C ILE A 49 3.60 -0.91 -16.37
N MET A 50 4.71 -0.25 -16.02
CA MET A 50 5.06 0.00 -14.62
C MET A 50 4.05 0.93 -13.93
N SER A 51 3.59 1.98 -14.60
CA SER A 51 2.51 2.86 -14.10
C SER A 51 1.26 2.04 -13.75
N LYS A 52 0.84 1.14 -14.64
CA LYS A 52 -0.33 0.28 -14.43
C LYS A 52 -0.12 -0.78 -13.37
N ALA A 53 1.08 -1.36 -13.29
CA ALA A 53 1.43 -2.29 -12.22
C ALA A 53 1.39 -1.61 -10.85
N LEU A 54 1.90 -0.37 -10.74
CA LEU A 54 1.84 0.40 -9.51
C LEU A 54 0.39 0.79 -9.15
N GLU A 55 -0.43 1.15 -10.15
CA GLU A 55 -1.87 1.39 -9.93
C GLU A 55 -2.58 0.17 -9.33
N GLU A 56 -2.40 -1.02 -9.92
CA GLU A 56 -3.01 -2.26 -9.42
C GLU A 56 -2.46 -2.69 -8.05
N PHE A 57 -1.15 -2.47 -7.81
CA PHE A 57 -0.56 -2.69 -6.51
C PHE A 57 -1.21 -1.80 -5.43
N MET A 58 -1.33 -0.49 -5.68
CA MET A 58 -2.00 0.43 -4.76
C MET A 58 -3.46 0.05 -4.52
N ARG A 59 -4.21 -0.34 -5.56
CA ARG A 59 -5.59 -0.81 -5.43
C ARG A 59 -5.69 -2.06 -4.55
N THR A 60 -4.77 -3.00 -4.73
CA THR A 60 -4.71 -4.24 -3.95
C THR A 60 -4.43 -3.95 -2.48
N VAL A 61 -3.44 -3.10 -2.20
CA VAL A 61 -3.11 -2.66 -0.83
C VAL A 61 -4.30 -1.96 -0.18
N MET A 62 -4.92 -0.98 -0.86
CA MET A 62 -6.06 -0.24 -0.31
C MET A 62 -7.25 -1.15 -0.02
N ARG A 63 -7.60 -2.07 -0.93
CA ARG A 63 -8.69 -3.03 -0.71
C ARG A 63 -8.40 -3.99 0.42
N GLY A 64 -7.17 -4.50 0.50
CA GLY A 64 -6.74 -5.41 1.56
C GLY A 64 -6.76 -4.75 2.92
N ALA A 65 -6.10 -3.59 3.06
CA ALA A 65 -6.02 -2.85 4.32
C ALA A 65 -7.40 -2.39 4.82
N THR A 66 -8.27 -1.90 3.93
CA THR A 66 -9.62 -1.45 4.31
C THR A 66 -10.64 -2.58 4.41
N GLN A 67 -10.27 -3.83 4.13
CA GLN A 67 -11.21 -4.95 3.98
C GLN A 67 -12.39 -4.58 3.07
N ASN A 68 -12.08 -4.14 1.85
CA ASN A 68 -13.02 -3.62 0.86
C ASN A 68 -13.91 -2.47 1.39
N GLY A 69 -13.33 -1.57 2.19
CA GLY A 69 -14.00 -0.39 2.73
C GLY A 69 -14.80 -0.62 4.02
N SER A 70 -14.75 -1.81 4.62
CA SER A 70 -15.40 -2.08 5.91
C SER A 70 -14.61 -1.58 7.12
N ARG A 71 -13.32 -1.29 6.94
CA ARG A 71 -12.43 -0.68 7.94
C ARG A 71 -11.87 0.64 7.42
N LEU A 72 -11.56 1.53 8.35
CA LEU A 72 -10.86 2.78 8.06
C LEU A 72 -9.41 2.46 7.64
N LEU A 73 -8.88 3.20 6.67
CA LEU A 73 -7.49 3.07 6.26
C LEU A 73 -6.60 3.80 7.28
N ASP A 74 -5.82 3.04 8.04
CA ASP A 74 -4.82 3.56 8.96
C ASP A 74 -3.49 2.77 8.84
N TYR A 75 -2.46 3.22 9.55
CA TYR A 75 -1.14 2.59 9.50
C TYR A 75 -1.19 1.11 9.88
N ASP A 76 -1.96 0.76 10.91
CA ASP A 76 -2.01 -0.60 11.45
C ASP A 76 -2.70 -1.54 10.46
N SER A 77 -3.77 -1.08 9.80
CA SER A 77 -4.47 -1.83 8.76
C SER A 77 -3.59 -2.14 7.54
N ILE A 78 -2.70 -1.20 7.17
CA ILE A 78 -1.73 -1.39 6.09
C ILE A 78 -0.62 -2.36 6.53
N ALA A 79 -0.10 -2.19 7.75
CA ALA A 79 0.92 -3.07 8.31
C ALA A 79 0.40 -4.52 8.45
N GLU A 80 -0.84 -4.68 8.93
CA GLU A 80 -1.55 -5.97 9.02
C GLU A 80 -1.71 -6.60 7.63
N PHE A 81 -2.07 -5.81 6.61
CA PHE A 81 -2.15 -6.30 5.23
C PHE A 81 -0.80 -6.83 4.74
N PHE A 82 0.29 -6.06 4.88
CA PHE A 82 1.61 -6.51 4.42
C PHE A 82 2.09 -7.74 5.19
N ALA A 83 1.87 -7.80 6.51
CA ALA A 83 2.25 -8.95 7.33
C ALA A 83 1.55 -10.26 6.91
N ASN A 84 0.33 -10.17 6.36
CA ASN A 84 -0.53 -11.32 6.04
C ASN A 84 -0.73 -11.56 4.53
N SER A 85 -0.03 -10.83 3.65
CA SER A 85 -0.17 -10.94 2.19
C SER A 85 1.05 -11.59 1.54
N GLU A 86 0.98 -11.82 0.22
CA GLU A 86 2.13 -12.24 -0.60
C GLU A 86 3.29 -11.24 -0.57
N PHE A 87 3.03 -9.99 -0.18
CA PHE A 87 3.99 -8.89 -0.10
C PHE A 87 4.70 -8.78 1.26
N ARG A 88 4.77 -9.86 2.05
CA ARG A 88 5.40 -9.88 3.40
C ARG A 88 6.82 -9.33 3.46
N ALA A 89 7.56 -9.34 2.35
CA ALA A 89 8.88 -8.71 2.25
C ALA A 89 8.83 -7.20 2.51
N LEU A 90 7.66 -6.57 2.36
CA LEU A 90 7.44 -5.17 2.65
C LEU A 90 7.08 -4.90 4.12
N LYS A 91 6.93 -5.95 4.97
CA LYS A 91 6.65 -5.78 6.41
C LYS A 91 7.70 -4.90 7.08
N ASP A 92 8.96 -5.01 6.68
CA ASP A 92 10.08 -4.28 7.29
C ASP A 92 10.01 -2.75 7.07
N PHE A 93 9.20 -2.28 6.10
CA PHE A 93 8.91 -0.86 5.93
C PHE A 93 7.86 -0.34 6.93
N PHE A 94 7.19 -1.24 7.64
CA PHE A 94 6.19 -0.95 8.67
C PHE A 94 6.74 -1.41 10.02
N PRO A 95 7.64 -0.62 10.66
CA PRO A 95 8.16 -0.95 11.97
C PRO A 95 6.99 -1.18 12.94
N GLU A 96 7.12 -2.20 13.78
CA GLU A 96 6.17 -2.49 14.85
C GLU A 96 6.05 -1.25 15.73
N ARG A 97 4.82 -0.76 15.85
CA ARG A 97 4.50 0.38 16.72
C ARG A 97 3.88 -0.18 17.97
N VAL A 98 4.36 0.29 19.11
CA VAL A 98 3.68 0.10 20.39
C VAL A 98 2.44 1.00 20.35
N ARG A 99 1.24 0.41 20.31
CA ARG A 99 0.02 1.21 20.29
C ARG A 99 -0.22 1.73 21.71
N PHE A 100 -0.65 2.99 21.85
CA PHE A 100 -0.80 3.60 23.17
C PHE A 100 -1.80 2.83 24.05
N ASP A 101 -2.87 2.29 23.45
CA ASP A 101 -3.87 1.45 24.10
C ASP A 101 -3.29 0.12 24.64
N GLU A 102 -2.24 -0.42 24.01
CA GLU A 102 -1.57 -1.64 24.47
C GLU A 102 -0.71 -1.40 25.72
N ILE A 103 -0.11 -0.20 25.84
CA ILE A 103 0.72 0.19 26.99
C ILE A 103 0.00 1.06 27.99
N GLU A 104 -1.25 1.47 27.73
CA GLU A 104 -2.00 2.35 28.63
C GLU A 104 -2.10 1.70 30.02
N SER A 105 -2.37 0.39 30.07
CA SER A 105 -2.45 -0.36 31.33
C SER A 105 -1.11 -0.49 32.06
N GLU A 106 0.01 -0.41 31.34
CA GLU A 106 1.37 -0.47 31.88
C GLU A 106 1.85 0.91 32.37
N ILE A 107 1.46 1.98 31.67
CA ILE A 107 1.86 3.37 31.96
C ILE A 107 0.93 4.01 32.99
N LEU A 108 -0.36 3.70 32.92
CA LEU A 108 -1.40 4.13 33.85
C LEU A 108 -1.83 2.90 34.65
N PRO A 109 -1.04 2.47 35.65
CA PRO A 109 -1.50 1.45 36.58
C PRO A 109 -2.80 1.96 37.16
N THR A 110 -3.88 1.23 36.83
CA THR A 110 -5.26 1.41 37.27
C THR A 110 -5.27 2.24 38.53
N ARG A 111 -5.82 3.46 38.47
CA ARG A 111 -6.17 4.24 39.65
C ARG A 111 -6.87 3.25 40.56
N ALA A 112 -6.17 2.80 41.59
CA ALA A 112 -6.68 1.81 42.51
C ALA A 112 -7.91 2.45 43.12
N THR A 113 -9.09 2.15 42.58
CA THR A 113 -10.34 2.24 43.33
C THR A 113 -10.18 1.16 44.37
N GLY A 114 -9.47 1.54 45.44
CA GLY A 114 -9.11 0.67 46.53
C GLY A 114 -10.36 0.07 47.15
N PRO A 115 -10.20 -1.03 47.90
CA PRO A 115 -11.26 -1.46 48.79
C PRO A 115 -11.44 -0.32 49.81
N SER A 116 -12.55 0.41 49.74
CA SER A 116 -12.99 1.19 50.90
C SER A 116 -13.45 0.16 51.94
N ASN A 117 -12.48 -0.30 52.73
CA ASN A 117 -12.67 -1.05 53.95
C ASN A 117 -13.69 -0.34 54.85
N SER A 118 -14.65 -1.14 55.34
CA SER A 118 -15.19 -1.13 56.70
C SER A 118 -15.67 0.20 57.32
N SER A 119 -16.98 0.37 57.39
CA SER A 119 -17.76 0.53 58.63
C SER A 119 -19.22 0.14 58.36
#